data_AF-A0A3R9JYB0-F1
#
_entry.id   AF-A0A3R9JYB0-F1
#
_cell.length_a   1.000
_cell.length_b   1.000
_cell.length_c   1.000
_cell.angle_alpha   90.00
_cell.angle_beta   90.00
_cell.angle_gamma   90.00
#
_symmetry.space_group_name_H-M   'P 1'
#
loop_
_entity.id
_entity.type
_entity.pdbx_description
1 polymer ?
#
loop_
_entity_poly.entity_id
_entity_poly.type
_entity_poly.pdbx_seq_one_letter_code
_entity_poly.pdbx_strand_id
1 'polypeptide(L)' 'MKHFFAGIGEIRFSSYLLSLCVGLAPLFHIYVIGSEMSFVKIVLSILGIIFVAILTIARIYRRFFYNSPE' A
#
# COMPACT_ATOMS: atom_id res chain seq x y z
N MET A 1 -14.02 -5.47 13.27
CA MET A 1 -13.12 -5.65 12.10
C MET A 1 -13.60 -4.95 10.83
N LYS A 2 -14.88 -5.11 10.42
CA LYS A 2 -15.43 -4.47 9.20
C LYS A 2 -15.25 -2.93 9.17
N HIS A 3 -15.52 -2.24 10.28
CA HIS A 3 -15.36 -0.78 10.38
C HIS A 3 -13.91 -0.30 10.30
N PHE A 4 -12.95 -1.10 10.78
CA PHE A 4 -11.53 -0.72 10.77
C PHE A 4 -10.96 -0.74 9.35
N PHE A 5 -11.27 -1.80 8.59
CA PHE A 5 -10.93 -1.89 7.17
C PHE A 5 -11.72 -0.90 6.31
N ALA A 6 -12.97 -0.58 6.67
CA ALA A 6 -13.75 0.45 5.99
C ALA A 6 -13.13 1.85 6.18
N GLY A 7 -12.67 2.18 7.40
CA GLY A 7 -11.98 3.44 7.70
C GLY A 7 -10.62 3.58 7.00
N ILE A 8 -9.83 2.49 6.94
CA ILE A 8 -8.58 2.48 6.14
C ILE A 8 -8.89 2.53 4.63
N GLY A 9 -9.98 1.93 4.18
CA GLY A 9 -10.45 2.09 2.80
C GLY A 9 -10.97 3.49 2.48
N GLU A 10 -11.29 4.31 3.50
CA GLU A 10 -11.81 5.67 3.39
C GLU A 10 -10.80 6.72 2.91
N ILE A 11 -9.53 6.34 2.92
CA ILE A 11 -8.43 7.18 2.46
C ILE A 11 -8.71 7.74 1.06
N ARG A 12 -8.60 9.07 0.93
CA ARG A 12 -8.76 9.79 -0.34
C ARG A 12 -7.81 9.22 -1.40
N PHE A 13 -8.22 9.28 -2.67
CA PHE A 13 -7.41 8.76 -3.78
C PHE A 13 -5.99 9.34 -3.80
N SER A 14 -5.84 10.64 -3.50
CA SER A 14 -4.54 11.31 -3.38
C SER A 14 -3.66 10.72 -2.27
N SER A 15 -4.23 10.51 -1.08
CA SER A 15 -3.51 9.90 0.06
C SER A 15 -3.15 8.44 -0.22
N TYR A 16 -4.02 7.67 -0.91
CA TYR A 16 -3.70 6.32 -1.37
C TYR A 16 -2.52 6.32 -2.35
N LEU A 17 -2.52 7.23 -3.34
CA LEU A 17 -1.41 7.39 -4.28
C LEU A 17 -0.10 7.73 -3.57
N LEU A 18 -0.13 8.65 -2.61
CA LEU A 18 1.04 8.99 -1.79
C LEU A 18 1.57 7.77 -1.03
N SER A 19 0.70 7.02 -0.35
CA SER A 19 1.09 5.79 0.34
C SER A 19 1.67 4.74 -0.61
N LEU A 20 1.16 4.66 -1.84
CA LEU A 20 1.66 3.77 -2.90
C LEU A 20 3.06 4.18 -3.35
N CYS A 21 3.27 5.48 -3.60
CA CYS A 21 4.58 6.02 -3.94
C CYS A 21 5.62 5.81 -2.83
N VAL A 22 5.23 6.02 -1.57
CA VAL A 22 6.10 5.81 -0.41
C VAL A 22 6.45 4.33 -0.22
N GLY A 23 5.46 3.43 -0.33
CA GLY A 23 5.69 1.98 -0.19
C GLY A 23 6.54 1.39 -1.32
N LEU A 24 6.47 1.97 -2.53
CA LEU A 24 7.29 1.55 -3.67
C LEU A 24 8.65 2.26 -3.76
N ALA A 25 8.89 3.33 -2.99
CA ALA A 25 10.14 4.10 -3.06
C ALA A 25 11.41 3.24 -2.91
N PRO A 26 11.48 2.25 -1.98
CA PRO A 26 12.64 1.37 -1.87
C PRO A 26 12.86 0.52 -3.13
N LEU A 27 11.79 0.08 -3.80
CA LEU A 27 11.88 -0.67 -5.06
C LEU A 27 12.47 0.19 -6.17
N PHE A 28 11.99 1.44 -6.33
CA PHE A 28 12.56 2.37 -7.30
C PHE A 28 14.03 2.65 -7.02
N HIS A 29 14.40 2.78 -5.75
CA HIS A 29 15.78 3.05 -5.35
C HIS A 29 16.73 1.86 -5.61
N ILE A 30 16.23 0.62 -5.59
CA ILE A 30 17.04 -0.57 -5.91
C ILE A 30 17.08 -0.77 -7.44
N TYR A 31 15.94 -0.69 -8.13
CA TYR A 31 15.82 -1.01 -9.55
C TYR A 31 16.32 0.08 -10.50
N VAL A 32 16.10 1.36 -10.19
CA VAL A 32 16.39 2.48 -11.11
C VAL A 32 17.76 3.08 -10.86
N ILE A 33 18.17 3.21 -9.58
CA ILE A 33 19.44 3.85 -9.19
C ILE A 33 20.61 2.85 -9.24
N GLY A 34 20.35 1.54 -9.32
CA GLY A 34 21.40 0.51 -9.30
C GLY A 34 22.15 0.46 -7.97
N SER A 35 21.49 0.89 -6.89
CA SER A 35 22.10 1.03 -5.58
C SER A 35 22.40 -0.34 -4.96
N GLU A 36 23.54 -0.49 -4.29
CA GLU A 36 23.96 -1.74 -3.66
C GLU A 36 22.83 -2.35 -2.82
N MET A 37 22.59 -3.65 -3.05
CA MET A 37 21.55 -4.44 -2.38
C MET A 37 21.92 -4.69 -0.93
N SER A 38 21.69 -3.69 -0.08
CA SER A 38 21.79 -3.83 1.37
C SER A 38 20.58 -4.60 1.91
N PHE A 39 20.82 -5.46 2.89
CA PHE A 39 19.78 -6.20 3.62
C PHE A 39 18.62 -5.30 4.06
N VAL A 40 18.92 -4.08 4.53
CA VAL A 40 17.92 -3.11 4.98
C VAL A 40 16.99 -2.68 3.85
N LYS A 41 17.52 -2.44 2.64
CA LYS A 41 16.72 -2.02 1.48
C LYS A 41 15.78 -3.14 1.02
N ILE A 42 16.24 -4.39 1.09
CA ILE A 42 15.42 -5.57 0.78
C ILE A 42 14.28 -5.69 1.80
N VAL A 43 14.58 -5.57 3.10
CA VAL A 43 13.57 -5.62 4.17
C VAL A 43 12.54 -4.49 4.01
N LEU A 44 12.99 -3.25 3.78
CA LEU A 44 12.12 -2.10 3.53
C LEU A 44 11.25 -2.29 2.28
N SER A 45 11.81 -2.86 1.23
CA SER A 45 11.07 -3.17 0.00
C SER A 45 9.95 -4.18 0.26
N ILE A 46 10.24 -5.27 0.98
CA ILE A 46 9.22 -6.28 1.32
C ILE A 46 8.13 -5.67 2.20
N LEU A 47 8.52 -4.89 3.21
CA LEU A 47 7.58 -4.21 4.10
C LEU A 47 6.69 -3.21 3.34
N GLY A 48 7.27 -2.47 2.39
CA GLY A 48 6.55 -1.55 1.52
C GLY A 48 5.53 -2.26 0.61
N ILE A 49 5.90 -3.39 0.03
CA ILE A 49 4.98 -4.21 -0.79
C ILE A 49 3.81 -4.72 0.06
N ILE A 50 4.08 -5.25 1.25
CA ILE A 50 3.05 -5.74 2.17
C ILE A 50 2.09 -4.60 2.54
N PHE A 51 2.61 -3.42 2.85
CA PHE A 51 1.81 -2.25 3.18
C PHE A 51 0.89 -1.83 2.01
N VAL A 52 1.44 -1.75 0.79
CA VAL A 52 0.66 -1.42 -0.42
C VAL A 52 -0.41 -2.49 -0.72
N ALA A 53 -0.10 -3.77 -0.50
CA ALA A 53 -1.04 -4.86 -0.67
C ALA A 53 -2.22 -4.74 0.31
N ILE A 54 -1.95 -4.48 1.59
CA ILE A 54 -2.98 -4.27 2.62
C ILE A 54 -3.87 -3.07 2.27
N LEU A 55 -3.29 -1.94 1.85
CA LEU A 55 -4.05 -0.76 1.43
C LEU A 55 -4.93 -1.02 0.21
N THR A 56 -4.41 -1.80 -0.75
CA THR A 56 -5.15 -2.15 -1.97
C THR A 56 -6.32 -3.08 -1.64
N ILE A 57 -6.11 -4.08 -0.78
CA ILE A 57 -7.16 -4.95 -0.27
C ILE A 57 -8.20 -4.13 0.50
N ALA A 58 -7.80 -3.23 1.39
CA ALA A 58 -8.72 -2.37 2.14
C ALA A 58 -9.58 -1.48 1.20
N ARG A 59 -8.97 -0.94 0.13
CA ARG A 59 -9.67 -0.14 -0.88
C ARG A 59 -10.68 -0.98 -1.67
N ILE A 60 -10.30 -2.19 -2.10
CA ILE A 60 -11.18 -3.13 -2.80
C ILE A 60 -12.32 -3.56 -1.88
N TYR A 61 -12.01 -3.91 -0.64
CA TYR A 61 -12.98 -4.33 0.37
C TYR A 61 -14.03 -3.24 0.61
N ARG A 62 -13.64 -1.96 0.70
CA ARG A 62 -14.63 -0.88 0.78
C ARG A 62 -15.49 -0.79 -0.48
N ARG A 63 -14.89 -0.84 -1.66
CA ARG A 63 -15.60 -0.69 -2.94
C ARG A 63 -16.61 -1.82 -3.19
N PHE A 64 -16.33 -3.03 -2.71
CA PHE A 64 -17.19 -4.21 -2.87
C PHE A 64 -18.18 -4.41 -1.72
N PHE A 65 -17.76 -4.19 -0.47
CA PHE A 65 -18.54 -4.57 0.72
C PHE A 65 -19.37 -3.41 1.30
N TYR A 66 -19.01 -2.14 1.00
CA TYR A 66 -19.74 -0.97 1.48
C TYR A 66 -20.71 -0.38 0.43
N ASN A 67 -20.58 -0.80 -0.84
CA ASN A 67 -21.51 -0.44 -1.92
C ASN A 67 -22.59 -1.49 -2.17
N SER A 68 -22.63 -2.59 -1.42
CA SER A 68 -23.79 -3.47 -1.43
C SER A 68 -24.85 -2.82 -0.54
N PRO A 69 -25.97 -2.30 -1.11
CA PRO A 69 -27.10 -1.93 -0.30
C PRO A 69 -27.64 -3.22 0.31
N GLU A 70 -27.76 -3.22 1.62
CA GLU A 70 -28.65 -4.12 2.36
C GLU A 70 -30.10 -3.95 1.88
#